data_AF-A0A558NM26-F1
#
_entry.id   AF-A0A558NM26-F1
#
_cell.length_a   1.000
_cell.length_b   1.000
_cell.length_c   1.000
_cell.angle_alpha   90.00
_cell.angle_beta   90.00
_cell.angle_gamma   90.00
#
_symmetry.space_group_name_H-M   'P 1'
#
loop_
_entity.id
_entity.type
_entity.pdbx_description
1 polymer ?
#
loop_
_entity_poly.entity_id
_entity_poly.type
_entity_poly.pdbx_seq_one_letter_code
_entity_poly.pdbx_strand_id
1 'polypeptide(L)'
;MNKPFQRVGSESNAHVGRYFEAAAREFFRNMGLDLTPDLKVSVGVDGKEKLHAFDLGCEKQKVIVECKSHRWTAGGNVPSAKLTVWNEAMYYFLASPLSYRKIMFVLRDYSEKRKETLAEYYLRTYSHLVPSGVEFWEYNEEEKIAVRVNT
;
A
#
# COMPACT_ATOMS: atom_id res chain seq x y z
N MET A 1 26.85 9.29 8.38
CA MET A 1 26.36 9.81 7.09
C MET A 1 24.85 9.89 7.14
N ASN A 2 24.27 11.08 6.99
CA ASN A 2 22.82 11.29 7.05
C ASN A 2 22.25 11.17 5.62
N LYS A 3 21.49 10.11 5.34
CA LYS A 3 20.84 9.92 4.02
C LYS A 3 19.44 10.56 4.08
N PRO A 4 19.19 11.69 3.40
CA PRO A 4 17.94 12.47 3.57
C PRO A 4 16.68 11.74 3.08
N PHE A 5 16.83 10.65 2.33
CA PHE A 5 15.72 9.84 1.80
C PHE A 5 15.45 8.57 2.62
N GLN A 6 16.23 8.32 3.68
CA GLN A 6 16.12 7.13 4.52
C GLN A 6 15.40 7.48 5.82
N ARG A 7 14.49 6.61 6.28
CA ARG A 7 13.81 6.80 7.57
C ARG A 7 14.87 6.90 8.66
N VAL A 8 14.81 7.94 9.49
CA VAL A 8 15.77 8.16 10.59
C VAL A 8 15.76 6.94 11.50
N GLY A 9 16.94 6.36 11.77
CA GLY A 9 17.08 5.16 12.60
C GLY A 9 16.83 3.82 11.89
N SER A 10 16.49 3.81 10.60
CA SER A 10 16.37 2.57 9.82
C SER A 10 17.70 2.16 9.20
N GLU A 11 17.92 0.85 8.99
CA GLU A 11 19.09 0.35 8.26
C GLU A 11 18.99 0.61 6.75
N SER A 12 17.78 0.50 6.18
CA SER A 12 17.47 0.85 4.78
C SER A 12 15.96 0.98 4.57
N ASN A 13 15.54 1.69 3.50
CA ASN A 13 14.13 1.76 3.12
C ASN A 13 13.54 0.39 2.73
N ALA A 14 14.35 -0.50 2.15
CA ALA A 14 13.94 -1.86 1.84
C ALA A 14 13.69 -2.70 3.11
N HIS A 15 14.49 -2.51 4.16
CA HIS A 15 14.21 -3.12 5.47
C HIS A 15 12.89 -2.62 6.04
N VAL A 16 12.63 -1.32 6.02
CA VAL A 16 11.36 -0.75 6.52
C VAL A 16 10.17 -1.32 5.77
N GLY A 17 10.25 -1.45 4.44
CA GLY A 17 9.22 -2.08 3.62
C GLY A 17 8.92 -3.51 4.05
N ARG A 18 9.95 -4.36 4.17
CA ARG A 18 9.79 -5.76 4.58
C ARG A 18 9.20 -5.93 5.97
N TYR A 19 9.57 -5.07 6.94
CA TYR A 19 8.95 -5.08 8.26
C TYR A 19 7.47 -4.69 8.20
N PHE A 20 7.13 -3.71 7.36
CA PHE A 20 5.75 -3.28 7.17
C PHE A 20 4.89 -4.35 6.48
N GLU A 21 5.42 -5.03 5.46
CA GLU A 21 4.76 -6.19 4.82
C GLU A 21 4.52 -7.32 5.83
N ALA A 22 5.49 -7.61 6.71
CA ALA A 22 5.32 -8.61 7.76
C ALA A 22 4.21 -8.21 8.76
N ALA A 23 4.11 -6.94 9.12
CA ALA A 23 3.05 -6.41 9.99
C ALA A 23 1.67 -6.49 9.31
N ALA A 24 1.58 -6.14 8.03
CA ALA A 24 0.36 -6.27 7.23
C ALA A 24 -0.11 -7.73 7.16
N ARG A 25 0.82 -8.67 6.91
CA ARG A 25 0.53 -10.10 6.91
C ARG A 25 0.00 -10.58 8.25
N GLU A 26 0.63 -10.18 9.35
CA GLU A 26 0.19 -10.53 10.70
C GLU A 26 -1.22 -10.00 10.99
N PHE A 27 -1.47 -8.74 10.65
CA PHE A 27 -2.78 -8.11 10.81
C PHE A 27 -3.88 -8.88 10.07
N PHE A 28 -3.67 -9.19 8.78
CA PHE A 28 -4.65 -9.93 7.98
C PHE A 28 -4.81 -11.38 8.42
N ARG A 29 -3.73 -12.03 8.88
CA ARG A 29 -3.81 -13.38 9.45
C ARG A 29 -4.74 -13.43 10.66
N ASN A 30 -4.67 -12.42 11.53
CA ASN A 30 -5.56 -12.29 12.69
C ASN A 30 -7.03 -12.04 12.29
N MET A 31 -7.27 -11.61 11.05
CA MET A 31 -8.60 -11.49 10.45
C MET A 31 -9.04 -12.74 9.66
N GLY A 32 -8.27 -13.84 9.71
CA GLY A 32 -8.57 -15.07 8.98
C GLY A 32 -8.18 -15.05 7.49
N LEU A 33 -7.31 -14.12 7.09
CA LEU A 33 -6.78 -14.03 5.74
C LEU A 33 -5.30 -14.40 5.73
N ASP A 34 -4.99 -15.60 5.23
CA ASP A 34 -3.62 -16.12 5.19
C ASP A 34 -2.93 -15.66 3.90
N LEU A 35 -2.10 -14.63 4.02
CA LEU A 35 -1.39 -14.01 2.89
C LEU A 35 0.07 -14.45 2.85
N THR A 36 0.55 -14.77 1.65
CA THR A 36 1.95 -15.07 1.39
C THR A 36 2.63 -13.90 0.66
N PRO A 37 3.92 -13.63 0.92
CA PRO A 37 4.68 -12.64 0.16
C PRO A 37 4.81 -12.98 -1.32
N ASP A 38 5.07 -11.96 -2.14
CA ASP A 38 5.45 -12.08 -3.55
C ASP A 38 4.48 -12.92 -4.40
N LEU A 39 3.16 -12.81 -4.17
CA LEU A 39 2.19 -13.52 -4.99
C LEU A 39 2.25 -12.98 -6.42
N LYS A 40 2.65 -13.85 -7.35
CA LYS A 40 2.72 -13.52 -8.78
C LYS A 40 1.37 -13.72 -9.43
N VAL A 41 0.81 -12.64 -9.97
CA VAL A 41 -0.44 -12.65 -10.72
C VAL A 41 -0.19 -12.09 -12.12
N SER A 42 -0.84 -12.67 -13.13
CA SER A 42 -0.81 -12.13 -14.48
C SER A 42 -1.54 -10.80 -14.50
N VAL A 43 -0.85 -9.72 -14.86
CA VAL A 43 -1.43 -8.39 -15.05
C VAL A 43 -1.16 -7.92 -16.46
N GLY A 44 -2.10 -7.22 -17.08
CA GLY A 44 -1.93 -6.79 -18.46
C GLY A 44 -3.05 -5.89 -18.99
N VAL A 45 -2.76 -5.27 -20.12
CA VAL A 45 -3.71 -4.43 -20.88
C VAL A 45 -3.70 -4.90 -22.33
N ASP A 46 -4.87 -4.89 -22.96
CA ASP A 46 -5.05 -5.29 -24.36
C ASP A 46 -4.46 -6.66 -24.72
N GLY A 47 -4.65 -7.64 -23.82
CA GLY A 47 -4.18 -9.01 -24.01
C GLY A 47 -2.66 -9.21 -23.89
N LYS A 48 -1.90 -8.19 -23.49
CA LYS A 48 -0.47 -8.29 -23.20
C LYS A 48 -0.25 -8.39 -21.70
N GLU A 49 0.09 -9.59 -21.24
CA GLU A 49 0.24 -9.86 -19.82
C GLU A 49 1.70 -10.13 -19.41
N LYS A 50 2.01 -9.80 -18.16
CA LYS A 50 3.25 -10.15 -17.48
C LYS A 50 2.92 -10.49 -16.03
N LEU A 51 3.71 -11.40 -15.44
CA LEU A 51 3.65 -11.63 -14.01
C LEU A 51 4.11 -10.39 -13.24
N HIS A 52 3.22 -9.87 -12.40
CA HIS A 52 3.53 -8.88 -11.36
C HIS A 52 3.52 -9.57 -10.00
N ALA A 53 4.52 -9.26 -9.17
CA ALA A 53 4.58 -9.76 -7.80
C ALA A 53 3.94 -8.70 -6.90
N PHE A 54 2.77 -9.02 -6.35
CA PHE A 54 2.14 -8.21 -5.31
C PHE A 54 2.84 -8.46 -3.98
N ASP A 55 2.99 -7.41 -3.17
CA ASP A 55 3.71 -7.45 -1.89
C ASP A 55 3.18 -8.58 -0.98
N LEU A 56 1.86 -8.78 -0.94
CA LEU A 56 1.22 -9.94 -0.32
C LEU A 56 0.03 -10.44 -1.16
N GLY A 57 -0.31 -11.72 -1.05
CA GLY A 57 -1.54 -12.24 -1.66
C GLY A 57 -1.90 -13.66 -1.26
N CYS A 58 -3.08 -14.11 -1.69
CA CYS A 58 -3.56 -15.47 -1.56
C CYS A 58 -4.36 -15.88 -2.80
N GLU A 59 -3.85 -16.86 -3.56
CA GLU A 59 -4.51 -17.38 -4.77
C GLU A 59 -5.86 -18.04 -4.45
N LYS A 60 -5.94 -18.78 -3.34
CA LYS A 60 -7.15 -19.52 -2.94
C LYS A 60 -8.28 -18.58 -2.52
N GLN A 61 -7.96 -17.54 -1.74
CA GLN A 61 -8.93 -16.54 -1.29
C GLN A 61 -9.10 -15.39 -2.29
N LYS A 62 -8.35 -15.41 -3.40
CA LYS A 62 -8.31 -14.37 -4.44
C LYS A 62 -8.12 -12.98 -3.84
N VAL A 63 -7.04 -12.79 -3.07
CA VAL A 63 -6.66 -11.49 -2.52
C VAL A 63 -5.26 -11.10 -2.98
N ILE A 64 -5.09 -9.83 -3.35
CA ILE A 64 -3.79 -9.20 -3.65
C ILE A 64 -3.67 -7.90 -2.88
N VAL A 65 -2.47 -7.62 -2.37
CA VAL A 65 -2.19 -6.48 -1.51
C VAL A 65 -0.91 -5.78 -1.96
N GLU A 66 -0.97 -4.46 -2.06
CA GLU A 66 0.19 -3.58 -2.17
C GLU A 66 0.38 -2.87 -0.82
N CYS A 67 1.58 -2.97 -0.27
CA CYS A 67 1.99 -2.41 1.02
C CYS A 67 2.83 -1.15 0.78
N LYS A 68 2.46 -0.01 1.36
CA LYS A 68 3.26 1.22 1.27
C LYS A 68 3.40 1.92 2.62
N SER A 69 4.60 1.84 3.19
CA SER A 69 4.96 2.49 4.45
C SER A 69 5.42 3.96 4.29
N HIS A 70 4.87 4.67 3.31
CA HIS A 70 5.27 6.03 2.99
C HIS A 70 4.72 7.03 4.02
N ARG A 71 5.45 8.13 4.22
CA ARG A 71 5.13 9.18 5.19
C ARG A 71 5.16 10.55 4.50
N TRP A 72 4.53 11.54 5.12
CA TRP A 72 4.79 12.94 4.81
C TRP A 72 6.29 13.23 4.89
N THR A 73 6.76 14.19 4.10
CA THR A 73 8.17 14.58 4.20
C THR A 73 8.44 15.26 5.55
N ALA A 74 9.69 15.30 6.00
CA ALA A 74 10.05 15.93 7.28
C ALA A 74 9.59 17.40 7.39
N GLY A 75 9.48 18.12 6.26
CA GLY A 75 8.94 19.49 6.20
C GLY A 75 7.41 19.58 6.12
N GLY A 76 6.69 18.46 6.25
CA GLY A 76 5.24 18.38 6.09
C GLY A 76 4.76 18.63 4.65
N ASN A 77 5.63 18.49 3.65
CA ASN A 77 5.27 18.60 2.24
C ASN A 77 4.78 17.27 1.69
N VAL A 78 3.98 17.33 0.62
CA VAL A 78 3.45 16.16 -0.09
C VAL A 78 4.63 15.35 -0.66
N PRO A 79 4.72 14.04 -0.38
CA PRO A 79 5.77 13.19 -0.93
C PRO A 79 5.42 12.75 -2.35
N SER A 80 5.36 13.67 -3.32
CA SER A 80 4.78 13.42 -4.66
C SER A 80 5.38 12.22 -5.38
N ALA A 81 6.70 12.04 -5.33
CA ALA A 81 7.37 10.87 -5.93
C ALA A 81 6.91 9.53 -5.31
N LYS A 82 6.52 9.53 -4.03
CA LYS A 82 5.97 8.35 -3.34
C LYS A 82 4.52 8.11 -3.72
N LEU A 83 3.74 9.15 -3.98
CA LEU A 83 2.36 9.03 -4.48
C LEU A 83 2.31 8.57 -5.94
N THR A 84 3.34 8.85 -6.74
CA THR A 84 3.47 8.24 -8.09
C THR A 84 3.51 6.71 -8.01
N VAL A 85 4.18 6.13 -7.01
CA VAL A 85 4.18 4.67 -6.79
C VAL A 85 2.80 4.15 -6.39
N TRP A 86 1.99 4.97 -5.69
CA TRP A 86 0.62 4.60 -5.37
C TRP A 86 -0.28 4.60 -6.62
N ASN A 87 -0.08 5.57 -7.52
CA ASN A 87 -0.76 5.59 -8.82
C ASN A 87 -0.39 4.36 -9.67
N GLU A 88 0.87 3.94 -9.64
CA GLU A 88 1.32 2.71 -10.30
C GLU A 88 0.66 1.46 -9.71
N ALA A 89 0.56 1.37 -8.37
CA ALA A 89 -0.19 0.30 -7.71
C ALA A 89 -1.66 0.26 -8.16
N MET A 90 -2.30 1.41 -8.34
CA MET A 90 -3.66 1.49 -8.88
C MET A 90 -3.75 0.93 -10.31
N TYR A 91 -2.74 1.21 -11.14
CA TYR A 91 -2.66 0.66 -12.49
C TYR A 91 -2.51 -0.87 -12.48
N TYR A 92 -1.66 -1.42 -11.60
CA TYR A 92 -1.57 -2.87 -11.41
C TYR A 92 -2.87 -3.49 -10.91
N PHE A 93 -3.57 -2.83 -9.98
CA PHE A 93 -4.89 -3.27 -9.56
C PHE A 93 -5.90 -3.24 -10.71
N LEU A 94 -5.92 -2.20 -11.53
CA LEU A 94 -6.80 -2.13 -12.71
C LEU A 94 -6.51 -3.25 -13.71
N ALA A 95 -5.23 -3.51 -13.99
CA ALA A 95 -4.76 -4.50 -14.95
C ALA A 95 -4.77 -5.95 -14.42
N SER A 96 -5.13 -6.15 -13.14
CA SER A 96 -5.23 -7.49 -12.53
C SER A 96 -6.64 -8.09 -12.69
N PRO A 97 -6.79 -9.43 -12.66
CA PRO A 97 -8.08 -10.08 -12.87
C PRO A 97 -9.16 -9.58 -11.90
N LEU A 98 -10.37 -9.40 -12.41
CA LEU A 98 -11.51 -8.84 -11.64
C LEU A 98 -11.94 -9.72 -10.46
N SER A 99 -11.59 -11.00 -10.47
CA SER A 99 -11.92 -11.94 -9.40
C SER A 99 -11.13 -11.70 -8.11
N TYR A 100 -10.08 -10.89 -8.16
CA TYR A 100 -9.29 -10.55 -6.98
C TYR A 100 -9.92 -9.42 -6.16
N ARG A 101 -9.99 -9.62 -4.84
CA ARG A 101 -10.09 -8.54 -3.85
C ARG A 101 -8.75 -7.81 -3.80
N LYS A 102 -8.78 -6.49 -3.93
CA LYS A 102 -7.60 -5.64 -4.12
C LYS A 102 -7.46 -4.70 -2.94
N ILE A 103 -6.33 -4.76 -2.24
CA ILE A 103 -6.13 -4.01 -1.00
C ILE A 103 -4.86 -3.16 -1.11
N MET A 104 -5.02 -1.85 -0.95
CA MET A 104 -3.94 -0.90 -0.72
C MET A 104 -3.75 -0.75 0.78
N PHE A 105 -2.70 -1.36 1.33
CA PHE A 105 -2.38 -1.32 2.76
C PHE A 105 -1.28 -0.30 3.02
N VAL A 106 -1.60 0.78 3.72
CA VAL A 106 -0.73 1.94 3.85
C VAL A 106 -0.50 2.30 5.30
N LEU A 107 0.67 2.85 5.59
CA LEU A 107 0.97 3.35 6.91
C LEU A 107 0.10 4.58 7.22
N ARG A 108 -0.50 4.59 8.40
CA ARG A 108 -1.13 5.78 8.96
C ARG A 108 -0.07 6.81 9.31
N ASP A 109 -0.08 7.93 8.61
CA ASP A 109 0.82 9.06 8.87
C ASP A 109 0.03 10.37 8.79
N TYR A 110 -0.23 10.97 9.95
CA TYR A 110 -1.05 12.19 10.07
C TYR A 110 -0.19 13.45 9.91
N SER A 111 -0.70 14.43 9.16
CA SER A 111 -0.06 15.73 9.02
C SER A 111 -0.73 16.78 9.89
N GLU A 112 -0.02 17.28 10.90
CA GLU A 112 -0.49 18.42 11.69
C GLU A 112 -0.70 19.69 10.86
N LYS A 113 0.09 19.87 9.80
CA LYS A 113 0.01 21.03 8.91
C LYS A 113 -1.24 20.98 8.02
N ARG A 114 -1.65 19.79 7.59
CA ARG A 114 -2.76 19.61 6.63
C ARG A 114 -4.06 19.14 7.26
N LYS A 115 -3.98 18.66 8.51
CA LYS A 115 -5.08 18.09 9.28
C LYS A 115 -5.74 16.88 8.62
N GLU A 116 -4.94 16.12 7.88
CA GLU A 116 -5.34 14.88 7.20
C GLU A 116 -4.16 13.90 7.18
N THR A 117 -4.46 12.62 6.98
CA THR A 117 -3.46 11.57 6.77
C THR A 117 -2.98 11.55 5.33
N LEU A 118 -1.87 10.85 5.08
CA LEU A 118 -1.39 10.67 3.71
C LEU A 118 -2.40 9.89 2.84
N ALA A 119 -3.12 8.92 3.42
CA ALA A 119 -4.16 8.19 2.70
C ALA A 119 -5.38 9.05 2.40
N GLU A 120 -5.86 9.83 3.36
CA GLU A 120 -6.95 10.80 3.19
C GLU A 120 -6.60 11.81 2.09
N TYR A 121 -5.38 12.36 2.13
CA TYR A 121 -4.89 13.25 1.07
C TYR A 121 -4.91 12.57 -0.29
N TYR A 122 -4.41 11.33 -0.39
CA TYR A 122 -4.37 10.59 -1.64
C TYR A 122 -5.77 10.35 -2.19
N LEU A 123 -6.71 9.88 -1.37
CA LEU A 123 -8.09 9.64 -1.79
C LEU A 123 -8.79 10.94 -2.20
N ARG A 124 -8.56 12.04 -1.50
CA ARG A 124 -9.12 13.36 -1.87
C ARG A 124 -8.59 13.90 -3.20
N THR A 125 -7.34 13.60 -3.56
CA THR A 125 -6.66 14.21 -4.72
C THR A 125 -6.51 13.28 -5.92
N TYR A 126 -6.48 11.97 -5.72
CA TYR A 126 -6.22 10.93 -6.72
C TYR A 126 -7.30 9.85 -6.77
N SER A 127 -8.47 10.02 -6.14
CA SER A 127 -9.59 9.05 -6.23
C SER A 127 -9.98 8.70 -7.67
N HIS A 128 -9.84 9.64 -8.61
CA HIS A 128 -10.06 9.42 -10.04
C HIS A 128 -9.14 8.36 -10.67
N LEU A 129 -8.05 7.98 -9.99
CA LEU A 129 -7.15 6.89 -10.40
C LEU A 129 -7.43 5.58 -9.67
N VAL A 130 -8.26 5.57 -8.62
CA VAL A 130 -8.52 4.38 -7.80
C VAL A 130 -9.57 3.51 -8.50
N PRO A 131 -9.24 2.27 -8.91
CA PRO A 131 -10.20 1.38 -9.53
C PRO A 131 -11.33 1.01 -8.55
N SER A 132 -12.52 0.79 -9.10
CA SER A 132 -13.66 0.35 -8.30
C SER A 132 -13.34 -0.96 -7.55
N GLY A 133 -13.74 -1.01 -6.27
CA GLY A 133 -13.53 -2.16 -5.41
C GLY A 133 -12.15 -2.27 -4.76
N VAL A 134 -11.20 -1.38 -5.06
CA VAL A 134 -9.93 -1.30 -4.30
C VAL A 134 -10.22 -0.79 -2.89
N GLU A 135 -9.77 -1.55 -1.89
CA GLU A 135 -9.88 -1.18 -0.48
C GLU A 135 -8.63 -0.43 -0.03
N PHE A 136 -8.80 0.66 0.71
CA PHE A 136 -7.69 1.33 1.39
C PHE A 136 -7.74 1.03 2.89
N TRP A 137 -6.63 0.55 3.42
CA TRP A 137 -6.46 0.24 4.84
C TRP A 137 -5.30 1.05 5.40
N GLU A 138 -5.56 1.85 6.43
CA GLU A 138 -4.54 2.61 7.16
C GLU A 138 -4.12 1.88 8.42
N TYR A 139 -2.84 1.52 8.50
CA TYR A 139 -2.26 0.80 9.63
C TYR A 139 -1.55 1.73 10.61
N ASN A 140 -1.93 1.66 11.88
CA ASN A 140 -1.21 2.31 12.97
C ASN A 140 -0.14 1.35 13.52
N GLU A 141 1.14 1.68 13.34
CA GLU A 141 2.28 0.88 13.83
C GLU A 141 2.29 0.74 15.36
N GLU A 142 1.82 1.74 16.11
CA GLU A 142 1.86 1.76 17.58
C GLU A 142 0.77 0.86 18.17
N GLU A 143 -0.44 0.98 17.66
CA GLU A 143 -1.61 0.21 18.12
C GLU A 143 -1.70 -1.18 17.47
N LYS A 144 -0.96 -1.40 16.38
CA LYS A 144 -1.00 -2.62 15.56
C LYS A 144 -2.39 -2.96 15.03
N ILE A 145 -3.17 -1.93 14.73
CA ILE A 145 -4.50 -2.04 14.12
C ILE A 145 -4.49 -1.35 12.76
N ALA A 146 -5.29 -1.85 11.82
CA ALA A 146 -5.63 -1.12 10.61
C ALA A 146 -7.12 -0.83 10.58
N VAL A 147 -7.45 0.35 10.05
CA VAL A 147 -8.82 0.76 9.77
C VAL A 147 -8.99 0.92 8.27
N ARG A 148 -10.12 0.46 7.75
CA ARG A 148 -10.50 0.74 6.37
C ARG A 148 -10.90 2.20 6.27
N VAL A 149 -10.28 2.95 5.37
CA VAL A 149 -10.68 4.31 5.04
C VAL A 149 -11.63 4.27 3.86
N ASN A 150 -12.75 4.99 3.96
CA ASN A 150 -13.81 4.95 2.95
C ASN A 150 -13.34 5.58 1.63
N THR A 151 -13.71 4.95 0.53
CA THR A 151 -13.71 5.49 -0.83
C THR A 151 -15.11 5.88 -1.25
#